data_AF-A0A3B9L0K1-F1
#
_entry.id   AF-A0A3B9L0K1-F1
#
_cell.length_a   1.000
_cell.length_b   1.000
_cell.length_c   1.000
_cell.angle_alpha   90.00
_cell.angle_beta   90.00
_cell.angle_gamma   90.00
#
_symmetry.space_group_name_H-M   'P 1'
#
loop_
_entity.id
_entity.type
_entity.pdbx_description
1 polymer ?
#
loop_
_entity_poly.entity_id
_entity_poly.type
_entity_poly.pdbx_seq_one_letter_code
_entity_poly.pdbx_strand_id
1 'polypeptide(L)'
;RYFDIKGEYTGLTSKALTAPDGKVRIPLNEEGEGGKGQIEEFLREYNGEGIQHIALICDDLYACYDRLKERGVPFMTAPPATYYEMLDERLPGHGEDVEGLKA
;
A
#
# COMPACT_ATOMS: atom_id res chain seq x y z
N ARG A 1 9.07 -12.31 -6.46
CA ARG A 1 7.68 -12.61 -6.91
C ARG A 1 7.24 -11.51 -7.87
N TYR A 2 6.34 -11.79 -8.81
CA TYR A 2 5.83 -10.81 -9.79
C TYR A 2 4.35 -10.55 -9.51
N PHE A 3 3.95 -9.29 -9.57
CA PHE A 3 2.56 -8.85 -9.42
C PHE A 3 2.22 -7.90 -10.57
N ASP A 4 1.09 -8.15 -11.23
CA ASP A 4 0.46 -7.24 -12.18
C ASP A 4 -0.75 -6.63 -11.46
N ILE A 5 -0.68 -5.33 -11.14
CA ILE A 5 -1.68 -4.62 -10.37
C ILE A 5 -2.45 -3.69 -11.30
N LYS A 6 -3.77 -3.90 -11.41
CA LYS A 6 -4.66 -3.13 -12.29
C LYS A 6 -5.71 -2.38 -11.47
N GLY A 7 -5.70 -1.06 -11.59
CA GLY A 7 -6.83 -0.20 -11.24
C GLY A 7 -7.76 -0.02 -12.44
N GLU A 8 -8.80 0.80 -12.27
CA GLU A 8 -9.80 1.04 -13.32
C GLU A 8 -9.22 1.71 -14.57
N TYR A 9 -8.22 2.60 -14.40
CA TYR A 9 -7.63 3.40 -15.49
C TYR A 9 -6.10 3.33 -15.56
N THR A 10 -5.46 2.67 -14.60
CA THR A 10 -3.99 2.66 -14.41
C THR A 10 -3.54 1.27 -13.99
N GLY A 11 -2.27 0.93 -14.21
CA GLY A 11 -1.70 -0.31 -13.71
C GLY A 11 -0.21 -0.19 -13.47
N LEU A 12 0.35 -1.11 -12.69
CA LEU A 12 1.79 -1.20 -12.49
C LEU A 12 2.24 -2.65 -12.43
N THR A 13 3.44 -2.89 -12.92
CA THR A 13 4.13 -4.17 -12.75
C THR A 13 5.06 -4.04 -11.55
N SER A 14 5.00 -4.99 -10.63
CA SER A 14 5.84 -5.01 -9.42
C SER A 14 6.63 -6.31 -9.31
N LYS A 15 7.93 -6.18 -9.02
CA LYS A 15 8.83 -7.29 -8.69
C LYS A 15 9.32 -7.16 -7.26
N ALA A 16 8.86 -8.06 -6.39
CA ALA A 16 9.34 -8.14 -5.02
C ALA A 16 10.66 -8.91 -4.93
N LEU A 17 11.74 -8.21 -4.60
CA LEU A 17 13.05 -8.77 -4.29
C LEU A 17 13.21 -8.97 -2.78
N THR A 18 13.74 -10.12 -2.39
CA THR A 18 14.04 -10.45 -0.99
C THR A 18 15.51 -10.81 -0.90
N ALA A 19 16.25 -10.19 0.02
CA ALA A 19 17.63 -10.55 0.29
C ALA A 19 17.72 -11.98 0.85
N PRO A 20 18.86 -12.68 0.69
CA PRO A 20 19.02 -14.05 1.18
C PRO A 20 18.82 -14.22 2.69
N ASP A 21 19.02 -13.15 3.46
CA ASP A 21 18.81 -13.13 4.91
C ASP A 21 17.34 -12.99 5.34
N GLY A 22 16.43 -12.76 4.38
CA GLY A 22 15.00 -12.57 4.62
C GLY A 22 14.62 -11.28 5.35
N LYS A 23 15.57 -10.38 5.60
CA LYS A 23 15.35 -9.13 6.34
C LYS A 23 15.04 -7.99 5.40
N VAL A 24 15.81 -7.86 4.32
CA VAL A 24 15.62 -6.79 3.34
C VAL A 24 14.65 -7.23 2.26
N ARG A 25 13.61 -6.41 2.03
CA ARG A 25 12.63 -6.57 0.95
C ARG A 25 12.57 -5.28 0.16
N ILE A 26 12.75 -5.35 -1.16
CA ILE A 26 12.70 -4.19 -2.06
C ILE A 26 11.71 -4.51 -3.18
N PRO A 27 10.49 -3.96 -3.12
CA PRO A 27 9.58 -3.93 -4.27
C PRO A 27 10.13 -2.97 -5.33
N LEU A 28 10.34 -3.46 -6.55
CA LEU A 28 10.63 -2.63 -7.72
C LEU A 28 9.33 -2.48 -8.51
N ASN A 29 8.91 -1.23 -8.75
CA ASN A 29 7.68 -0.92 -9.46
C ASN A 29 8.01 -0.20 -10.77
N GLU A 30 7.34 -0.62 -11.84
CA GLU A 30 7.38 0.02 -13.16
C GLU A 30 5.94 0.29 -13.63
N GLU A 31 5.78 1.35 -14.44
CA GLU A 31 4.48 1.73 -14.98
C GLU A 31 3.96 0.64 -15.95
N GLY A 32 2.67 0.31 -15.84
CA GLY A 32 2.03 -0.66 -16.72
C GLY A 32 1.71 -0.10 -18.10
N GLU A 33 1.22 -0.96 -18.99
CA GLU A 33 0.78 -0.56 -20.34
C GLU A 33 -0.39 0.45 -20.23
N GLY A 34 -0.14 1.72 -20.57
CA GLY A 34 -1.13 2.80 -20.47
C GLY A 34 -0.54 4.18 -20.17
N GLY A 35 0.66 4.25 -19.58
CA GLY A 35 1.51 5.45 -19.52
C GLY A 35 0.84 6.69 -18.94
N LYS A 36 0.08 6.53 -17.85
CA LYS A 36 -0.57 7.62 -17.09
C LYS A 36 -0.78 7.30 -15.60
N GLY A 37 -0.06 6.33 -15.05
CA GLY A 37 -0.24 5.92 -13.66
C GLY A 37 0.66 6.64 -12.67
N GLN A 38 0.51 6.22 -11.41
CA GLN A 38 1.22 6.79 -10.27
C GLN A 38 2.75 6.65 -10.34
N ILE A 39 3.29 5.69 -11.11
CA ILE A 39 4.73 5.47 -11.20
C ILE A 39 5.35 6.49 -12.13
N GLU A 40 4.73 6.75 -13.28
CA GLU A 40 5.17 7.81 -14.18
C GLU A 40 5.09 9.19 -13.52
N GLU A 41 4.03 9.46 -12.76
CA GLU A 41 3.94 10.69 -11.96
C GLU A 41 5.10 10.79 -10.97
N PHE A 42 5.41 9.72 -10.24
CA PHE A 42 6.56 9.70 -9.34
C PHE A 42 7.87 10.00 -10.08
N LEU A 43 8.15 9.34 -11.20
CA LEU A 43 9.38 9.56 -11.97
C LEU A 43 9.52 10.99 -12.48
N ARG A 44 8.41 11.60 -12.90
CA ARG A 44 8.38 13.00 -13.36
C ARG A 44 8.63 13.98 -12.21
N GLU A 45 7.89 13.86 -11.12
CA GLU A 45 8.00 14.79 -9.98
C GLU A 45 9.33 14.61 -9.22
N TYR A 46 9.84 13.37 -9.14
CA TYR A 46 11.12 13.04 -8.49
C TYR A 46 12.34 13.25 -9.42
N ASN A 47 12.10 13.52 -10.70
CA ASN A 47 13.13 13.70 -11.73
C ASN A 47 14.06 12.47 -11.91
N GLY A 48 13.46 11.28 -11.93
CA GLY A 48 14.14 10.01 -12.16
C GLY A 48 13.73 8.91 -11.19
N GLU A 49 14.53 7.84 -11.16
CA GLU A 49 14.32 6.71 -10.26
C GLU A 49 14.57 7.09 -8.80
N GLY A 50 13.87 6.42 -7.89
CA GLY A 50 13.98 6.72 -6.47
C GLY A 50 13.19 5.77 -5.57
N ILE A 51 13.31 6.00 -4.26
CA ILE A 51 12.52 5.29 -3.25
C ILE A 51 11.19 6.03 -3.08
N GLN A 52 10.10 5.42 -3.57
CA GLN A 52 8.76 6.03 -3.51
C GLN A 52 8.16 6.05 -2.10
N HIS A 53 8.31 4.97 -1.34
CA HIS A 53 7.81 4.88 0.04
C HIS A 53 8.68 3.94 0.89
N ILE A 54 8.59 4.11 2.22
CA ILE A 54 9.24 3.26 3.22
C ILE A 54 8.17 2.71 4.15
N ALA A 55 8.07 1.38 4.24
CA ALA A 55 7.17 0.73 5.19
C ALA A 55 7.83 0.65 6.57
N LEU A 56 7.15 1.17 7.60
CA LEU A 56 7.61 1.16 8.99
C LEU A 56 6.78 0.12 9.77
N ILE A 57 7.46 -0.86 10.38
CA ILE A 57 6.79 -1.91 11.15
C ILE A 57 6.31 -1.38 12.50
N CYS A 58 5.11 -1.79 12.91
CA CYS A 58 4.56 -1.56 14.25
C CYS A 58 3.86 -2.82 14.76
N ASP A 59 3.97 -3.06 16.06
CA ASP A 59 3.32 -4.22 16.71
C ASP A 59 1.83 -3.96 17.03
N ASP A 60 1.43 -2.68 17.12
CA ASP A 60 0.06 -2.23 17.35
C ASP A 60 -0.27 -1.11 16.35
N LEU A 61 -1.02 -1.47 15.30
CA LEU A 61 -1.38 -0.56 14.23
C LEU A 61 -2.34 0.53 14.68
N TYR A 62 -3.35 0.19 15.50
CA TYR A 62 -4.37 1.13 15.96
C TYR A 62 -3.73 2.24 16.78
N ALA A 63 -2.96 1.86 17.82
CA ALA A 63 -2.29 2.85 18.66
C ALA A 63 -1.21 3.63 17.90
N CYS A 64 -0.58 3.03 16.88
CA CYS A 64 0.38 3.74 16.03
C CYS A 64 -0.32 4.80 15.16
N TYR A 65 -1.42 4.42 14.50
CA TYR A 65 -2.21 5.29 13.65
C TYR A 65 -2.79 6.47 14.44
N ASP A 66 -3.40 6.22 15.60
CA ASP A 66 -3.94 7.28 16.47
C ASP A 66 -2.86 8.31 16.82
N ARG A 67 -1.70 7.82 17.26
CA ARG A 67 -0.53 8.65 17.59
C ARG A 67 0.03 9.44 16.41
N LEU A 68 -0.07 8.94 15.18
CA LEU A 68 0.37 9.65 13.98
C LEU A 68 -0.67 10.70 13.56
N LYS A 69 -1.96 10.37 13.65
CA LYS A 69 -3.09 11.26 13.38
C LYS A 69 -3.12 12.44 14.36
N GLU A 70 -2.93 12.19 15.65
CA GLU A 70 -2.78 13.22 16.69
C GLU A 70 -1.60 14.17 16.42
N ARG A 71 -0.54 13.67 15.78
CA ARG A 71 0.63 14.47 15.38
C ARG A 71 0.45 15.18 14.03
N GLY A 72 -0.71 15.04 13.39
CA GLY A 72 -1.04 15.70 12.14
C GLY A 72 -0.44 15.06 10.89
N VAL A 73 -0.05 13.79 10.94
CA VAL A 73 0.41 13.07 9.74
C VAL A 73 -0.77 12.87 8.78
N PRO A 74 -0.68 13.33 7.52
CA PRO A 74 -1.74 13.10 6.55
C PRO A 74 -1.73 11.66 6.07
N PHE A 75 -2.92 11.08 5.94
CA PHE A 75 -3.14 9.74 5.38
C PHE A 75 -3.94 9.83 4.07
N MET A 76 -3.88 8.77 3.28
CA MET A 76 -4.77 8.62 2.13
C MET A 76 -6.22 8.50 2.60
N THR A 77 -7.16 8.89 1.73
CA THR A 77 -8.59 8.70 1.96
C THR A 77 -8.91 7.22 2.15
N ALA A 78 -9.67 6.91 3.20
CA ALA A 78 -10.12 5.55 3.46
C ALA A 78 -10.98 5.00 2.30
N PRO A 79 -10.95 3.67 2.05
CA PRO A 79 -11.83 3.04 1.07
C PRO A 79 -13.32 3.16 1.48
N PRO A 80 -14.26 2.98 0.54
CA PRO A 80 -15.70 3.03 0.84
C PRO A 80 -16.12 1.92 1.82
N ALA A 81 -17.26 2.11 2.50
CA ALA A 81 -17.80 1.15 3.47
C ALA A 81 -17.91 -0.29 2.93
N THR A 82 -18.27 -0.42 1.65
CA THR A 82 -18.38 -1.71 0.95
C THR A 82 -17.09 -2.51 0.95
N TYR A 83 -15.92 -1.86 1.00
CA TYR A 83 -14.63 -2.55 1.13
C TYR A 83 -14.55 -3.38 2.42
N TYR A 84 -15.05 -2.83 3.53
CA TYR A 84 -15.05 -3.46 4.84
C TYR A 84 -16.17 -4.49 4.99
N GLU A 85 -17.34 -4.24 4.38
CA GLU A 85 -18.46 -5.19 4.37
C GLU A 85 -18.08 -6.51 3.68
N MET A 86 -17.22 -6.45 2.65
CA MET A 86 -16.74 -7.63 1.93
C MET A 86 -15.57 -8.36 2.61
N LEU A 87 -15.09 -7.88 3.76
CA LEU A 87 -13.86 -8.42 4.37
C LEU A 87 -14.05 -9.88 4.83
N ASP A 88 -15.17 -10.18 5.50
CA ASP A 88 -15.50 -11.52 5.97
C ASP A 88 -15.69 -12.53 4.82
N GLU A 89 -16.21 -12.07 3.67
CA GLU A 89 -16.35 -12.92 2.48
C GLU A 89 -14.97 -13.25 1.88
N ARG A 90 -14.09 -12.25 1.80
CA ARG A 90 -12.75 -12.40 1.23
C ARG A 90 -11.80 -13.17 2.15
N LEU A 91 -11.95 -13.02 3.46
CA LEU A 91 -11.09 -13.60 4.49
C LEU A 91 -11.92 -14.15 5.66
N PRO A 92 -12.64 -15.27 5.49
CA PRO A 92 -13.47 -15.83 6.55
C PRO A 92 -12.65 -16.16 7.81
N GLY A 93 -13.12 -15.68 8.96
CA GLY A 93 -12.48 -15.97 10.26
C GLY A 93 -11.19 -15.18 10.51
N HIS A 94 -11.02 -14.02 9.88
CA HIS A 94 -9.82 -13.18 10.04
C HIS A 94 -9.58 -12.71 11.48
N GLY A 95 -10.63 -12.56 12.30
CA GLY A 95 -10.51 -12.26 13.74
C GLY A 95 -10.06 -10.83 14.08
N GLU A 96 -10.08 -9.93 13.10
CA GLU A 96 -9.71 -8.52 13.27
C GLU A 96 -10.91 -7.67 13.71
N ASP A 97 -10.65 -6.59 14.43
CA ASP A 97 -11.67 -5.58 14.76
C ASP A 97 -11.93 -4.67 13.54
N VAL A 98 -12.98 -5.02 12.78
CA VAL A 98 -13.38 -4.30 11.56
C VAL A 98 -13.82 -2.88 11.85
N GLU A 99 -14.45 -2.62 13.01
CA GLU A 99 -14.87 -1.26 13.37
C GLU A 99 -13.65 -0.41 13.72
N GLY A 100 -12.66 -0.98 14.42
CA GLY A 100 -11.37 -0.34 14.64
C GLY A 100 -10.65 0.02 13.33
N LEU A 101 -10.75 -0.82 12.29
CA LEU A 101 -10.11 -0.56 10.99
C LEU A 101 -10.78 0.57 10.19
N LYS A 102 -12.01 0.98 10.54
CA LYS A 102 -12.76 2.05 9.86
C LYS A 102 -12.46 3.47 10.39
N ALA A 103 -11.77 3.60 11.53
CA ALA A 103 -11.58 4.85 12.28
C ALA A 103 -10.55 5.85 11.69
#